data_AF-A0A8S3FRV6-F1
#
_entry.id   AF-A0A8S3FRV6-F1
#
_cell.length_a   1.000
_cell.length_b   1.000
_cell.length_c   1.000
_cell.angle_alpha   90.00
_cell.angle_beta   90.00
_cell.angle_gamma   90.00
#
_symmetry.space_group_name_H-M   'P 1'
#
loop_
_entity.id
_entity.type
_entity.pdbx_description
1 polymer ?
#
loop_
_entity_poly.entity_id
_entity_poly.type
_entity_poly.pdbx_seq_one_letter_code
_entity_poly.pdbx_strand_id
1 'polypeptide(L)'
;GEQLDKAAERETLEEAGVKIRLTGVLKIEFIPRSDSNRLRIIFFAEPADENDCEPKTIPDYESYGAMWLTYEQTIQCSTRGQLRGNEPLKWFKYIAQDGIIHPLSILSKNEL
;
A
#
# COMPACT_ATOMS: atom_id res chain seq x y z
N GLY A 1 15.04 -13.79 -5.85
CA GLY A 1 13.58 -13.66 -5.79
C GLY A 1 13.21 -13.35 -4.36
N GLU A 2 12.36 -12.36 -4.14
CA GLU A 2 11.89 -11.92 -2.82
C GLU A 2 10.43 -12.37 -2.60
N GLN A 3 10.02 -12.58 -1.34
CA GLN A 3 8.60 -12.84 -1.03
C GLN A 3 7.78 -11.55 -1.16
N LEU A 4 6.49 -11.66 -1.52
CA LEU A 4 5.66 -10.50 -1.86
C LEU A 4 5.39 -9.59 -0.65
N ASP A 5 5.30 -10.17 0.53
CA ASP A 5 5.20 -9.45 1.81
C ASP A 5 6.49 -8.70 2.15
N LYS A 6 7.65 -9.32 1.95
CA LYS A 6 8.96 -8.68 2.17
C LYS A 6 9.22 -7.54 1.18
N ALA A 7 8.82 -7.72 -0.07
CA ALA A 7 8.85 -6.63 -1.04
C ALA A 7 7.97 -5.46 -0.58
N ALA A 8 6.75 -5.70 -0.08
CA ALA A 8 5.88 -4.62 0.39
C ALA A 8 6.47 -3.87 1.60
N GLU A 9 7.09 -4.58 2.56
CA GLU A 9 7.80 -3.98 3.69
C GLU A 9 8.99 -3.12 3.23
N ARG A 10 9.83 -3.65 2.32
CA ARG A 10 11.00 -2.95 1.79
C ARG A 10 10.63 -1.71 1.00
N GLU A 11 9.72 -1.82 0.03
CA GLU A 11 9.30 -0.70 -0.83
C GLU A 11 8.69 0.43 0.00
N THR A 12 7.89 0.10 1.03
CA THR A 12 7.31 1.13 1.91
C THR A 12 8.40 1.86 2.72
N LEU A 13 9.42 1.12 3.19
CA LEU A 13 10.55 1.73 3.89
C LEU A 13 11.38 2.63 2.96
N GLU A 14 11.65 2.19 1.73
CA GLU A 14 12.47 2.92 0.74
C GLU A 14 11.74 4.19 0.23
N GLU A 15 10.48 4.07 -0.17
CA GLU A 15 9.71 5.19 -0.72
C GLU A 15 9.18 6.14 0.36
N ALA A 16 8.69 5.61 1.49
CA ALA A 16 8.00 6.41 2.50
C ALA A 16 8.79 6.62 3.81
N GLY A 17 9.86 5.86 4.04
CA GLY A 17 10.65 5.95 5.27
C GLY A 17 9.99 5.31 6.49
N VAL A 18 8.83 4.67 6.35
CA VAL A 18 8.06 4.13 7.47
C VAL A 18 8.17 2.61 7.51
N LYS A 19 8.62 2.08 8.64
CA LYS A 19 8.54 0.63 8.90
C LYS A 19 7.10 0.24 9.17
N ILE A 20 6.64 -0.81 8.49
CA ILE A 20 5.27 -1.29 8.61
C ILE A 20 5.22 -2.75 9.06
N ARG A 21 4.09 -3.12 9.67
CA ARG A 21 3.66 -4.51 9.87
C ARG A 21 2.44 -4.76 8.98
N LEU A 22 2.54 -5.76 8.12
CA LEU A 22 1.38 -6.20 7.33
C LEU A 22 0.36 -6.87 8.26
N THR A 23 -0.89 -6.45 8.18
CA THR A 23 -2.00 -6.96 9.00
C THR A 23 -3.04 -7.70 8.18
N GLY A 24 -3.03 -7.53 6.85
CA GLY A 24 -3.88 -8.31 5.96
C GLY A 24 -3.68 -8.02 4.48
N VAL A 25 -4.58 -8.58 3.67
CA VAL A 25 -4.67 -8.38 2.23
C VAL A 25 -5.96 -7.64 1.94
N LEU A 26 -5.84 -6.43 1.40
CA LEU A 26 -6.99 -5.65 0.96
C LEU A 26 -7.53 -6.20 -0.36
N LYS A 27 -6.65 -6.54 -1.29
CA LYS A 27 -7.07 -6.97 -2.63
C LYS A 27 -5.98 -7.75 -3.36
N ILE A 28 -6.40 -8.70 -4.19
CA ILE A 28 -5.55 -9.35 -5.19
C ILE A 28 -6.16 -9.02 -6.56
N GLU A 29 -5.36 -8.50 -7.48
CA GLU A 29 -5.80 -8.13 -8.82
C GLU A 29 -4.96 -8.84 -9.87
N PHE A 30 -5.62 -9.61 -10.74
CA PHE A 30 -5.03 -10.15 -11.95
C PHE A 30 -5.56 -9.36 -13.15
N ILE A 31 -4.66 -8.72 -13.88
CA ILE A 31 -4.96 -7.87 -15.03
C ILE A 31 -4.26 -8.49 -16.24
N PRO A 32 -4.98 -9.29 -17.05
CA PRO A 32 -4.42 -9.80 -18.29
C PRO A 32 -4.27 -8.66 -19.31
N ARG A 33 -3.13 -8.61 -20.00
CA ARG A 33 -2.89 -7.73 -21.15
C ARG A 33 -2.41 -8.59 -22.31
N SER A 34 -2.51 -8.03 -23.53
CA SER A 34 -2.14 -8.73 -24.76
C SER A 34 -0.65 -9.12 -24.82
N ASP A 35 0.21 -8.39 -24.11
CA ASP A 35 1.67 -8.54 -24.12
C ASP A 35 2.27 -8.99 -22.77
N SER A 36 1.48 -8.93 -21.70
CA SER A 36 1.93 -9.15 -20.34
C SER A 36 0.75 -9.45 -19.42
N ASN A 37 0.98 -10.22 -18.37
CA ASN A 37 -0.01 -10.37 -17.30
C ASN A 37 0.50 -9.63 -16.08
N ARG A 38 -0.35 -8.82 -15.43
CA ARG A 38 0.00 -8.13 -14.19
C ARG A 38 -0.78 -8.71 -13.03
N LEU A 39 -0.07 -9.27 -12.07
CA LEU A 39 -0.60 -9.62 -10.75
C LEU A 39 -0.20 -8.52 -9.76
N ARG A 40 -1.16 -7.99 -9.00
CA ARG A 40 -0.92 -7.07 -7.89
C ARG A 40 -1.54 -7.62 -6.62
N ILE A 41 -0.82 -7.49 -5.52
CA ILE A 41 -1.36 -7.70 -4.18
C ILE A 41 -1.31 -6.35 -3.48
N ILE A 42 -2.44 -5.94 -2.92
CA ILE A 42 -2.57 -4.72 -2.15
C ILE A 42 -2.68 -5.17 -0.70
N PHE A 43 -1.64 -4.92 0.09
CA PHE A 43 -1.62 -5.24 1.50
C PHE A 43 -2.28 -4.14 2.32
N PHE A 44 -2.85 -4.53 3.46
CA PHE A 44 -3.24 -3.63 4.53
C PHE A 44 -2.18 -3.73 5.63
N ALA A 45 -1.75 -2.60 6.16
CA ALA A 45 -0.63 -2.52 7.08
C ALA A 45 -0.79 -1.34 8.04
N GLU A 46 -0.06 -1.44 9.15
CA GLU A 46 0.05 -0.42 10.17
C GLU A 46 1.53 -0.06 10.36
N PRO A 47 1.87 1.15 10.83
CA PRO A 47 3.21 1.42 11.32
C PRO A 47 3.66 0.37 12.34
N ALA A 48 4.91 -0.06 12.25
CA ALA A 48 5.46 -1.03 13.21
C ALA A 48 5.58 -0.44 14.62
N ASP A 49 5.80 0.88 14.71
CA ASP A 49 5.79 1.69 15.93
C ASP A 49 5.07 3.01 15.63
N GLU A 50 3.99 3.30 16.35
CA GLU A 50 3.21 4.53 16.20
C GLU A 50 3.97 5.79 16.65
N ASN A 51 5.06 5.63 17.43
CA ASN A 51 5.92 6.72 17.85
C ASN A 51 7.11 6.95 16.90
N ASP A 52 7.33 6.05 15.94
CA ASP A 52 8.40 6.09 14.93
C ASP A 52 7.83 5.83 13.53
N CYS A 53 6.84 6.64 13.17
CA CYS A 53 6.14 6.55 11.89
C CYS A 53 6.17 7.86 11.09
N GLU A 54 7.16 8.72 11.35
CA GLU A 54 7.32 9.97 10.60
C GLU A 54 7.74 9.69 9.15
N PRO A 55 6.97 10.17 8.15
CA PRO A 55 7.31 9.94 6.76
C PRO A 55 8.60 10.64 6.35
N LYS A 56 9.29 10.04 5.38
CA LYS A 56 10.48 10.61 4.75
C LYS A 56 10.19 12.00 4.15
N THR A 57 11.08 12.95 4.44
CA THR A 57 10.99 14.35 3.96
C THR A 57 12.14 14.78 3.06
N ILE A 58 13.22 14.00 2.98
CA ILE A 58 14.39 14.29 2.14
C ILE A 58 14.26 13.49 0.83
N PRO A 59 14.22 14.16 -0.34
CA PRO A 59 14.20 13.48 -1.63
C PRO A 59 15.43 12.61 -1.88
N ASP A 60 15.23 11.48 -2.54
CA ASP A 60 16.31 10.64 -3.09
C ASP A 60 15.88 9.96 -4.41
N TYR A 61 16.53 8.85 -4.76
CA TYR A 61 16.23 8.10 -6.00
C TYR A 61 14.84 7.45 -5.99
N GLU A 62 14.34 7.05 -4.81
CA GLU A 62 13.11 6.28 -4.66
C GLU A 62 11.88 7.20 -4.63
N SER A 63 11.97 8.35 -3.95
CA SER A 63 10.85 9.28 -3.85
C SER A 63 11.27 10.73 -3.53
N TYR A 64 10.36 11.68 -3.78
CA TYR A 64 10.49 13.07 -3.33
C TYR A 64 10.11 13.28 -1.86
N GLY A 65 9.72 12.21 -1.15
CA GLY A 65 9.16 12.24 0.19
C GLY A 65 7.76 11.65 0.26
N ALA A 66 7.22 11.54 1.47
CA ALA A 66 5.91 11.00 1.78
C ALA A 66 5.20 11.83 2.85
N MET A 67 3.90 11.63 3.02
CA MET A 67 3.11 12.27 4.07
C MET A 67 1.91 11.42 4.45
N TRP A 68 1.46 11.56 5.70
CA TRP A 68 0.17 11.04 6.13
C TRP A 68 -0.96 11.94 5.61
N LEU A 69 -1.98 11.32 5.01
CA LEU A 69 -3.17 12.02 4.51
C LEU A 69 -4.42 11.41 5.11
N THR A 70 -5.38 12.27 5.48
CA THR A 70 -6.75 11.82 5.70
C THR A 70 -7.41 11.44 4.37
N TYR A 71 -8.55 10.75 4.44
CA TYR A 71 -9.33 10.42 3.26
C TYR A 71 -9.77 11.68 2.50
N GLU A 72 -10.21 12.71 3.20
CA GLU A 72 -10.63 14.00 2.64
C GLU A 72 -9.47 14.73 1.96
N GLN A 73 -8.28 14.70 2.56
CA GLN A 73 -7.07 15.27 1.93
C GLN A 73 -6.71 14.52 0.64
N THR A 74 -6.88 13.20 0.62
CA THR A 74 -6.68 12.40 -0.60
C THR A 74 -7.67 12.79 -1.71
N ILE A 75 -8.93 13.06 -1.37
CA ILE A 75 -9.94 13.60 -2.33
C ILE A 75 -9.49 14.95 -2.90
N GLN A 76 -8.92 15.82 -2.06
CA GLN A 76 -8.40 17.11 -2.51
C GLN A 76 -7.23 16.94 -3.49
N CYS A 77 -6.27 16.05 -3.19
CA CYS A 77 -5.18 15.72 -4.10
C CYS A 77 -5.71 15.20 -5.46
N SER A 78 -6.73 14.35 -5.44
CA SER A 78 -7.35 13.86 -6.67
C SER A 78 -8.01 14.97 -7.47
N THR A 79 -8.78 15.85 -6.82
CA THR A 79 -9.45 16.99 -7.48
C THR A 79 -8.43 17.94 -8.14
N ARG A 80 -7.22 18.03 -7.56
CA ARG A 80 -6.11 18.82 -8.09
C ARG A 80 -5.25 18.09 -9.12
N GLY A 81 -5.58 16.85 -9.48
CA GLY A 81 -4.80 16.05 -10.43
C GLY A 81 -3.42 15.64 -9.92
N GLN A 82 -3.22 15.57 -8.59
CA GLN A 82 -1.93 15.26 -7.96
C GLN A 82 -1.70 13.77 -7.74
N LEU A 83 -2.72 12.93 -7.94
CA LEU A 83 -2.59 11.48 -7.82
C LEU A 83 -2.22 10.86 -9.18
N ARG A 84 -1.27 9.92 -9.19
CA ARG A 84 -0.88 9.15 -10.38
C ARG A 84 -2.02 8.28 -10.94
N GLY A 85 -2.98 7.93 -10.09
CA GLY A 85 -4.14 7.11 -10.44
C GLY A 85 -5.23 7.23 -9.36
N ASN A 86 -6.42 6.74 -9.69
CA ASN A 86 -7.59 6.83 -8.81
C ASN A 86 -7.68 5.66 -7.81
N GLU A 87 -6.74 4.72 -7.85
CA GLU A 87 -6.76 3.54 -6.98
C GLU A 87 -6.78 3.88 -5.48
N PRO A 88 -5.95 4.82 -4.96
CA PRO A 88 -5.95 5.16 -3.54
C PRO A 88 -7.34 5.60 -3.04
N LEU A 89 -8.08 6.40 -3.82
CA LEU A 89 -9.43 6.82 -3.46
C LEU A 89 -10.40 5.64 -3.31
N LYS A 90 -10.29 4.64 -4.18
CA LYS A 90 -11.15 3.45 -4.13
C LYS A 90 -10.85 2.62 -2.90
N TRP A 91 -9.56 2.43 -2.60
CA TRP A 91 -9.10 1.64 -1.46
C TRP A 91 -9.43 2.32 -0.12
N PHE A 92 -9.11 3.61 0.02
CA PHE A 92 -9.37 4.35 1.25
C PHE A 92 -10.86 4.50 1.52
N LYS A 93 -11.69 4.72 0.49
CA LYS A 93 -13.15 4.73 0.64
C LYS A 93 -13.67 3.39 1.15
N TYR A 94 -13.18 2.29 0.57
CA TYR A 94 -13.60 0.95 0.95
C TYR A 94 -13.26 0.65 2.42
N ILE A 95 -12.06 1.00 2.87
CA ILE A 95 -11.66 0.86 4.27
C ILE A 95 -12.48 1.76 5.20
N ALA A 96 -12.71 3.03 4.81
CA ALA A 96 -13.52 3.96 5.60
C ALA A 96 -15.00 3.55 5.73
N GLN A 97 -15.43 2.56 4.95
CA GLN A 97 -16.79 1.97 4.98
C GLN A 97 -16.77 0.54 5.56
N ASP A 98 -15.82 0.26 6.44
CA ASP A 98 -15.63 -1.03 7.12
C ASP A 98 -15.46 -2.21 6.15
N GLY A 99 -14.81 -1.95 5.02
CA GLY A 99 -14.49 -2.96 4.03
C GLY A 99 -13.62 -4.10 4.60
N ILE A 100 -13.85 -5.31 4.12
CA ILE A 100 -13.16 -6.52 4.59
C ILE A 100 -11.67 -6.45 4.25
N ILE A 101 -10.85 -6.68 5.27
CA ILE A 101 -9.42 -6.98 5.15
C ILE A 101 -9.25 -8.49 5.34
N HIS A 102 -8.71 -9.18 4.33
CA HIS A 102 -8.49 -10.62 4.41
C HIS A 102 -7.23 -10.95 5.20
N PRO A 103 -7.16 -12.09 5.90
CA PRO A 103 -5.95 -12.50 6.61
C PRO A 103 -4.82 -12.78 5.61
N LEU A 104 -3.56 -12.50 6.01
CA LEU A 104 -2.37 -12.77 5.19
C LEU A 104 -2.28 -14.23 4.71
N SER A 105 -2.85 -15.18 5.47
CA SER A 105 -2.88 -16.60 5.12
C SER A 105 -3.59 -16.92 3.81
N ILE A 106 -4.36 -15.99 3.23
CA ILE A 106 -4.95 -16.16 1.89
C ILE A 106 -3.91 -16.29 0.78
N LEU A 107 -2.72 -15.69 0.97
CA LEU A 107 -1.61 -15.79 0.02
C LEU A 107 -0.81 -17.06 0.21
N SER A 108 -0.83 -17.60 1.44
CA SER A 108 -0.49 -18.96 1.82
C SER A 108 -0.40 -19.05 3.34
N LYS A 109 -1.03 -20.08 3.92
CA LYS A 109 -0.49 -20.87 5.02
C LYS A 109 -0.96 -22.31 4.79
N ASN A 110 -0.02 -23.20 4.48
CA ASN A 110 -0.09 -24.63 4.80
C ASN A 110 1.34 -25.16 4.77
N GLU A 111 1.93 -25.31 5.95
CA GLU A 111 2.79 -26.46 6.19
C GLU A 111 1.88 -27.70 6.12
N LEU A 112 2.21 -28.62 5.23
CA LEU A 112 1.89 -30.04 5.39
C LEU A 112 3.19 -30.75 5.76
#